data_AF-A0A532ESF9-F1
#
_entry.id   AF-A0A532ESF9-F1
#
_cell.length_a   1.000
_cell.length_b   1.000
_cell.length_c   1.000
_cell.angle_alpha   90.00
_cell.angle_beta   90.00
_cell.angle_gamma   90.00
#
_symmetry.space_group_name_H-M   'P 1'
#
loop_
_entity.id
_entity.type
_entity.pdbx_description
1 polymer ?
#
loop_
_entity_poly.entity_id
_entity_poly.type
_entity_poly.pdbx_seq_one_letter_code
_entity_poly.pdbx_strand_id
1 'polypeptide(L)'
;MYRRNIFHILYPVACLVGLFVVYQAWFKPTFLPAPPSDQSTAHVEDSQPEPAKPTDEAPREPELKHTRLIDPSVIPKTSHHELLETIRDEIEKGHVDTAEIKLVDLPAAITNNDTTRPYISVLWNNLGIQQEKHGGTAVSIKAFKKAASLDAKNPVVQLNLAHAYWELRDPAMTQDFLEHLTVLAPEEPFPHLALANLFQERDQLGEAARHLDHAIARAGKDLALQSYLQTVTAKVRGTEQSETRLTSRGSTHFTVKFDGDADQTTSVAVLETLEEAYREIGQKFGHFPSKTIVVVLHSKSLFQSATGSPVWADGLFDPVLGRIHVPAQDALADRAWLSRVLRHEFVHALLHDQLGSVGSAVPTWLNEGLAMELSGDRWSDLEQIMKQDFTLIPLPALEGDWGGLSSDAATVAYLEANSAVHYLIDRFGMSQVRELLVQLKARQALSTAMQSQLSLSYEQFQSRWESQLPHHEKNG
;
A
#
# COMPACT_ATOMS: atom_id res chain seq x y z
N MET A 1 6.75 -40.50 30.92
CA MET A 1 6.88 -39.36 29.98
C MET A 1 7.99 -38.45 30.50
N TYR A 2 9.19 -38.55 29.93
CA TYR A 2 10.40 -37.82 30.37
C TYR A 2 10.26 -36.34 29.96
N ARG A 3 10.11 -35.41 30.91
CA ARG A 3 10.24 -33.97 30.64
C ARG A 3 11.73 -33.65 30.45
N ARG A 4 12.16 -33.39 29.22
CA ARG A 4 13.52 -32.89 28.94
C ARG A 4 13.65 -31.49 29.53
N ASN A 5 14.67 -31.33 30.37
CA ASN A 5 15.07 -30.06 30.94
C ASN A 5 15.64 -29.17 29.82
N ILE A 6 14.89 -28.14 29.40
CA ILE A 6 15.26 -27.20 28.32
C ILE A 6 15.80 -25.86 28.87
N PHE A 7 16.04 -25.75 30.18
CA PHE A 7 16.55 -24.52 30.80
C PHE A 7 17.91 -24.08 30.20
N HIS A 8 18.70 -25.03 29.71
CA HIS A 8 19.99 -24.79 29.05
C HIS A 8 19.85 -24.08 27.69
N ILE A 9 18.66 -24.12 27.06
CA ILE A 9 18.35 -23.46 25.78
C ILE A 9 17.67 -22.11 26.02
N LEU A 10 16.80 -22.02 27.03
CA LEU A 10 16.07 -20.79 27.35
C LEU A 10 16.98 -19.67 27.88
N TYR A 11 18.00 -20.00 28.67
CA TYR A 11 18.91 -19.01 29.26
C TYR A 11 19.73 -18.23 28.21
N PRO A 12 20.42 -18.87 27.24
CA PRO A 12 21.16 -18.15 26.20
C PRO A 12 20.24 -17.32 25.28
N VAL A 13 19.01 -17.78 25.00
CA VAL A 13 18.02 -17.01 24.23
C VAL A 13 17.59 -15.76 24.99
N ALA A 14 17.32 -15.88 26.29
CA ALA A 14 16.99 -14.72 27.13
C ALA A 14 18.15 -13.71 27.20
N CYS A 15 19.40 -14.17 27.26
CA CYS A 15 20.58 -13.30 27.20
C CYS A 15 20.71 -12.59 25.84
N LEU A 16 20.45 -13.27 24.72
CA LEU A 16 20.45 -12.66 23.38
C LEU A 16 19.36 -11.61 23.24
N VAL A 17 18.14 -11.88 23.73
CA VAL A 17 17.05 -10.90 23.75
C VAL A 17 17.40 -9.70 24.63
N GLY A 18 18.00 -9.94 25.81
CA GLY A 18 18.45 -8.87 26.70
C GLY A 18 19.52 -7.98 26.05
N LEU A 19 20.51 -8.58 25.38
CA LEU A 19 21.53 -7.84 24.62
C LEU A 19 20.93 -7.06 23.45
N PHE A 20 19.95 -7.64 22.74
CA PHE A 20 19.24 -6.96 21.67
C PHE A 20 18.45 -5.74 22.17
N VAL A 21 17.75 -5.87 23.30
CA VAL A 21 17.02 -4.75 23.92
C VAL A 21 17.97 -3.65 24.39
N VAL A 22 19.09 -4.01 25.03
CA VAL A 22 20.12 -3.02 25.45
C VAL A 22 20.74 -2.33 24.24
N TYR A 23 21.03 -3.07 23.16
CA TYR A 23 21.54 -2.49 21.93
C TYR A 23 20.55 -1.50 21.30
N GLN A 24 19.28 -1.90 21.17
CA GLN A 24 18.21 -1.04 20.62
C GLN A 24 17.98 0.22 21.47
N ALA A 25 18.11 0.12 22.78
CA ALA A 25 17.80 1.23 23.69
C ALA A 25 18.99 2.18 23.95
N TRP A 26 20.24 1.70 23.88
CA TRP A 26 21.41 2.47 24.34
C TRP A 26 22.52 2.62 23.29
N PHE A 27 22.58 1.75 22.28
CA PHE A 27 23.69 1.72 21.32
C PHE A 27 23.24 1.92 19.86
N LYS A 28 21.94 1.93 19.57
CA LYS A 28 21.43 2.26 18.24
C LYS A 28 21.80 3.72 17.94
N PRO A 29 22.61 4.00 16.91
CA PRO A 29 22.94 5.38 16.58
C PRO A 29 21.65 6.07 16.13
N THR A 30 21.33 7.19 16.76
CA THR A 30 20.29 8.11 16.29
C THR A 30 20.87 8.90 15.12
N PHE A 31 20.64 8.41 13.91
CA PHE A 31 21.09 9.05 12.67
C PHE A 31 20.22 10.25 12.26
N LEU A 32 19.01 10.37 12.84
CA LEU A 32 18.07 11.45 12.55
C LEU A 32 18.01 12.42 13.74
N PRO A 33 18.41 13.70 13.59
CA PRO A 33 18.29 14.67 14.67
C PRO A 33 16.80 15.00 14.91
N ALA A 34 16.34 14.81 16.14
CA ALA A 34 15.01 15.26 16.56
C ALA A 34 14.96 16.81 16.57
N PRO A 35 13.79 17.43 16.33
CA PRO A 35 13.66 18.88 16.43
C PRO A 35 14.04 19.35 17.85
N PRO A 36 14.68 20.52 18.00
CA PRO A 36 14.97 21.08 19.31
C PRO A 36 13.66 21.28 20.09
N SER A 37 13.63 20.82 21.34
CA SER A 37 12.52 21.05 22.25
C SER A 37 12.42 22.55 22.53
N ASP A 38 11.42 23.22 21.96
CA ASP A 38 11.10 24.60 22.31
C ASP A 38 10.69 24.65 23.78
N GLN A 39 11.59 25.13 24.64
CA GLN A 39 11.26 25.52 26.01
C GLN A 39 10.52 26.85 25.97
N SER A 40 9.26 26.82 25.56
CA SER A 40 8.33 27.92 25.83
C SER A 40 7.78 27.74 27.24
N THR A 41 8.22 28.58 28.15
CA THR A 41 7.62 28.74 29.48
C THR A 41 6.19 29.25 29.32
N ALA A 42 5.22 28.34 29.25
CA ALA A 42 3.81 28.65 29.28
C ALA A 42 3.26 28.47 30.70
N HIS A 43 2.62 29.53 31.18
CA HIS A 43 1.85 29.58 32.41
C HIS A 43 0.86 28.41 32.52
N VAL A 44 0.78 27.82 33.72
CA VAL A 44 -0.21 26.81 34.08
C VAL A 44 -1.57 27.49 34.17
N GLU A 45 -2.41 27.28 33.16
CA GLU A 45 -3.86 27.51 33.25
C GLU A 45 -4.57 26.20 32.89
N ASP A 46 -5.44 25.80 33.81
CA ASP A 46 -6.15 24.53 33.91
C ASP A 46 -6.91 24.19 32.62
N SER A 47 -6.48 23.15 31.91
CA SER A 47 -7.14 22.66 30.69
C SER A 47 -7.28 21.15 30.75
N GLN A 48 -8.52 20.69 30.55
CA GLN A 48 -8.97 19.30 30.52
C GLN A 48 -8.12 18.41 29.59
N PRO A 49 -8.06 17.08 29.85
CA PRO A 49 -7.27 16.17 29.02
C PRO A 49 -7.83 16.12 27.58
N GLU A 50 -7.07 16.71 26.67
CA GLU A 50 -7.25 16.58 25.22
C GLU A 50 -7.05 15.09 24.83
N PRO A 51 -7.92 14.51 23.98
CA PRO A 51 -7.70 13.16 23.47
C PRO A 51 -6.41 13.13 22.64
N ALA A 52 -5.64 12.06 22.78
CA ALA A 52 -4.38 11.86 22.08
C ALA A 52 -4.52 12.10 20.57
N LYS A 53 -3.67 12.98 20.02
CA LYS A 53 -3.58 13.19 18.56
C LYS A 53 -3.31 11.85 17.86
N PRO A 54 -4.02 11.52 16.76
CA PRO A 54 -3.68 10.37 15.95
C PRO A 54 -2.25 10.53 15.42
N THR A 55 -1.52 9.43 15.37
CA THR A 55 -0.20 9.35 14.74
C THR A 55 -0.37 9.55 13.23
N ASP A 56 0.40 10.44 12.61
CA ASP A 56 0.31 10.81 11.17
C ASP A 56 0.76 9.70 10.18
N GLU A 57 1.01 8.48 10.66
CA GLU A 57 1.28 7.34 9.78
C GLU A 57 -0.03 6.92 9.11
N ALA A 58 -0.03 6.82 7.77
CA ALA A 58 -1.19 6.33 7.03
C ALA A 58 -1.67 5.00 7.65
N PRO A 59 -2.97 4.84 7.98
CA PRO A 59 -3.44 3.68 8.69
C PRO A 59 -3.13 2.44 7.85
N ARG A 60 -2.35 1.51 8.41
CA ARG A 60 -2.07 0.25 7.72
C ARG A 60 -3.38 -0.49 7.54
N GLU A 61 -3.71 -0.77 6.29
CA GLU A 61 -4.85 -1.62 5.98
C GLU A 61 -4.65 -2.95 6.70
N PRO A 62 -5.60 -3.38 7.56
CA PRO A 62 -5.46 -4.63 8.28
C PRO A 62 -5.32 -5.75 7.26
N GLU A 63 -4.54 -6.79 7.58
CA GLU A 63 -4.61 -8.03 6.82
C GLU A 63 -6.01 -8.60 6.99
N LEU A 64 -6.93 -8.25 6.08
CA LEU A 64 -8.26 -8.84 5.93
C LEU A 64 -8.16 -10.28 5.42
N LYS A 65 -7.06 -10.98 5.71
CA LYS A 65 -6.80 -12.37 5.35
C LYS A 65 -7.72 -13.26 6.15
N HIS A 66 -8.94 -13.38 5.67
CA HIS A 66 -9.93 -14.34 6.13
C HIS A 66 -10.27 -15.25 4.97
N THR A 67 -9.26 -15.86 4.36
CA THR A 67 -9.47 -17.02 3.51
C THR A 67 -9.99 -18.14 4.41
N ARG A 68 -11.31 -18.35 4.37
CA ARG A 68 -12.04 -19.21 5.29
C ARG A 68 -12.07 -20.62 4.73
N LEU A 69 -11.46 -21.55 5.46
CA LEU A 69 -11.63 -22.98 5.23
C LEU A 69 -13.07 -23.37 5.51
N ILE A 70 -13.66 -24.16 4.61
CA ILE A 70 -14.95 -24.79 4.85
C ILE A 70 -14.68 -26.22 5.28
N ASP A 71 -15.23 -26.64 6.41
CA ASP A 71 -15.09 -28.00 6.92
C ASP A 71 -15.65 -29.03 5.91
N PRO A 72 -14.82 -29.88 5.29
CA PRO A 72 -15.26 -30.88 4.34
C PRO A 72 -15.59 -32.23 5.01
N SER A 73 -15.75 -32.27 6.33
CA SER A 73 -15.87 -33.53 7.10
C SER A 73 -17.11 -34.36 6.77
N VAL A 74 -18.20 -33.74 6.32
CA VAL A 74 -19.42 -34.46 5.90
C VAL A 74 -19.40 -34.75 4.40
N ILE A 75 -18.80 -35.88 4.01
CA ILE A 75 -18.82 -36.35 2.61
C ILE A 75 -20.22 -36.87 2.26
N PRO A 76 -20.81 -36.47 1.12
CA PRO A 76 -22.08 -37.00 0.64
C PRO A 76 -22.06 -38.54 0.54
N LYS A 77 -23.05 -39.20 1.14
CA LYS A 77 -23.26 -40.65 1.03
C LYS A 77 -23.79 -40.99 -0.35
N THR A 78 -22.89 -41.16 -1.31
CA THR A 78 -23.18 -41.50 -2.70
C THR A 78 -22.30 -42.65 -3.16
N SER A 79 -22.57 -43.21 -4.34
CA SER A 79 -21.69 -44.21 -4.96
C SER A 79 -20.27 -43.71 -5.26
N HIS A 80 -20.02 -42.41 -5.10
CA HIS A 80 -18.74 -41.74 -5.35
C HIS A 80 -18.04 -41.28 -4.06
N HIS A 81 -18.48 -41.77 -2.89
CA HIS A 81 -17.95 -41.38 -1.59
C HIS A 81 -16.42 -41.52 -1.50
N GLU A 82 -15.87 -42.69 -1.83
CA GLU A 82 -14.42 -42.96 -1.74
C GLU A 82 -13.58 -42.04 -2.64
N LEU A 83 -14.11 -41.70 -3.83
CA LEU A 83 -13.44 -40.80 -4.76
C LEU A 83 -13.35 -39.39 -4.19
N LEU A 84 -14.47 -38.87 -3.66
CA LEU A 84 -14.53 -37.54 -3.03
C LEU A 84 -13.69 -37.48 -1.75
N GLU A 85 -13.67 -38.57 -0.97
CA GLU A 85 -12.80 -38.71 0.20
C GLU A 85 -11.32 -38.64 -0.17
N THR A 86 -10.91 -39.39 -1.19
CA THR A 86 -9.53 -39.38 -1.68
C THR A 86 -9.10 -37.97 -2.07
N ILE A 87 -9.96 -37.22 -2.75
CA ILE A 87 -9.66 -35.84 -3.16
C ILE A 87 -9.51 -34.93 -1.94
N ARG A 88 -10.42 -35.01 -0.97
CA ARG A 88 -10.33 -34.27 0.29
C ARG A 88 -8.97 -34.50 0.95
N ASP A 89 -8.58 -35.77 1.09
CA ASP A 89 -7.34 -36.15 1.78
C ASP A 89 -6.09 -35.61 1.07
N GLU A 90 -6.09 -35.59 -0.27
CA GLU A 90 -4.97 -34.99 -1.03
C GLU A 90 -4.87 -33.47 -0.82
N ILE A 91 -6.01 -32.77 -0.73
CA ILE A 91 -6.03 -31.33 -0.39
C ILE A 91 -5.51 -31.10 1.02
N GLU A 92 -5.96 -31.88 2.00
CA GLU A 92 -5.53 -31.76 3.40
C GLU A 92 -4.03 -32.03 3.58
N LYS A 93 -3.46 -32.95 2.79
CA LYS A 93 -2.01 -33.21 2.74
C LYS A 93 -1.21 -32.12 2.01
N GLY A 94 -1.88 -31.18 1.34
CA GLY A 94 -1.24 -30.14 0.53
C GLY A 94 -0.72 -30.62 -0.84
N HIS A 95 -1.18 -31.78 -1.33
CA HIS A 95 -0.83 -32.29 -2.65
C HIS A 95 -1.67 -31.62 -3.75
N VAL A 96 -1.49 -30.30 -3.92
CA VAL A 96 -2.34 -29.43 -4.74
C VAL A 96 -2.47 -29.89 -6.19
N ASP A 97 -1.38 -30.34 -6.83
CA ASP A 97 -1.40 -30.77 -8.24
C ASP A 97 -2.21 -32.06 -8.42
N THR A 98 -1.99 -33.04 -7.55
CA THR A 98 -2.72 -34.32 -7.56
C THR A 98 -4.20 -34.10 -7.29
N ALA A 99 -4.54 -33.22 -6.34
CA ALA A 99 -5.91 -32.88 -6.02
C ALA A 99 -6.60 -32.16 -7.20
N GLU A 100 -5.94 -31.20 -7.84
CA GLU A 100 -6.49 -30.49 -9.00
C GLU A 100 -6.78 -31.44 -10.15
N ILE A 101 -5.84 -32.32 -10.51
CA ILE A 101 -6.03 -33.32 -11.58
C ILE A 101 -7.28 -34.17 -11.28
N LYS A 102 -7.38 -34.72 -10.07
CA LYS A 102 -8.53 -35.55 -9.67
C LYS A 102 -9.85 -34.78 -9.70
N LEU A 103 -9.86 -33.50 -9.33
CA LEU A 103 -11.06 -32.64 -9.38
C LEU A 103 -11.49 -32.31 -10.81
N VAL A 104 -10.53 -32.07 -11.71
CA VAL A 104 -10.79 -31.82 -13.14
C VAL A 104 -11.35 -33.06 -13.82
N ASP A 105 -10.83 -34.24 -13.47
CA ASP A 105 -11.22 -35.52 -14.06
C ASP A 105 -12.56 -36.08 -13.52
N LEU A 106 -13.23 -35.37 -12.59
CA LEU A 106 -14.53 -35.79 -12.08
C LEU A 106 -15.58 -35.88 -13.20
N PRO A 107 -16.26 -37.03 -13.36
CA PRO A 107 -17.32 -37.18 -14.36
C PRO A 107 -18.44 -36.14 -14.22
N ALA A 108 -18.99 -35.70 -15.36
CA ALA A 108 -20.10 -34.74 -15.41
C ALA A 108 -21.32 -35.17 -14.58
N ALA A 109 -21.55 -36.49 -14.46
CA ALA A 109 -22.62 -37.05 -13.65
C ALA A 109 -22.49 -36.73 -12.14
N ILE A 110 -21.26 -36.54 -11.65
CA ILE A 110 -20.97 -36.18 -10.26
C ILE A 110 -20.98 -34.66 -10.08
N THR A 111 -20.38 -33.93 -11.02
CA THR A 111 -20.27 -32.46 -10.93
C THR A 111 -21.61 -31.75 -11.13
N ASN A 112 -22.55 -32.34 -11.87
CA ASN A 112 -23.90 -31.79 -12.09
C ASN A 112 -24.95 -32.31 -11.10
N ASN A 113 -24.60 -33.22 -10.19
CA ASN A 113 -25.55 -33.77 -9.22
C ASN A 113 -25.75 -32.81 -8.05
N ASP A 114 -27.01 -32.48 -7.72
CA ASP A 114 -27.34 -31.47 -6.71
C ASP A 114 -26.85 -31.81 -5.28
N THR A 115 -26.61 -33.09 -4.98
CA THR A 115 -26.10 -33.54 -3.67
C THR A 115 -24.58 -33.43 -3.59
N THR A 116 -23.85 -33.76 -4.66
CA THR A 116 -22.38 -33.74 -4.67
C THR A 116 -21.80 -32.40 -5.13
N ARG A 117 -22.52 -31.63 -5.96
CA ARG A 117 -22.05 -30.34 -6.50
C ARG A 117 -21.64 -29.35 -5.40
N PRO A 118 -22.40 -29.12 -4.31
CA PRO A 118 -21.96 -28.24 -3.22
C PRO A 118 -20.70 -28.75 -2.52
N TYR A 119 -20.55 -30.07 -2.35
CA TYR A 119 -19.34 -30.65 -1.76
C TYR A 119 -18.12 -30.47 -2.67
N ILE A 120 -18.28 -30.63 -3.99
CA ILE A 120 -17.22 -30.40 -4.96
C ILE A 120 -16.82 -28.91 -4.97
N SER A 121 -17.79 -28.00 -4.81
CA SER A 121 -17.50 -26.57 -4.61
C SER A 121 -16.58 -26.34 -3.41
N VAL A 122 -16.86 -26.98 -2.27
CA VAL A 122 -16.01 -26.92 -1.06
C VAL A 122 -14.61 -27.45 -1.33
N LEU A 123 -14.46 -28.56 -2.06
CA LEU A 123 -13.15 -29.11 -2.42
C LEU A 123 -12.35 -28.14 -3.30
N TRP A 124 -12.96 -27.56 -4.32
CA TRP A 124 -12.31 -26.52 -5.15
C TRP A 124 -11.92 -25.29 -4.33
N ASN A 125 -12.79 -24.85 -3.41
CA ASN A 125 -12.49 -23.74 -2.51
C ASN A 125 -11.24 -24.06 -1.68
N ASN A 126 -11.22 -25.20 -0.98
CA ASN A 126 -10.12 -25.58 -0.10
C ASN A 126 -8.82 -25.85 -0.88
N LEU A 127 -8.90 -26.35 -2.11
CA LEU A 127 -7.75 -26.41 -3.01
C LEU A 127 -7.18 -25.01 -3.27
N GLY A 128 -8.02 -24.02 -3.57
CA GLY A 128 -7.61 -22.63 -3.75
C GLY A 128 -6.86 -22.09 -2.53
N ILE A 129 -7.35 -22.38 -1.32
CA ILE A 129 -6.68 -21.97 -0.07
C ILE A 129 -5.27 -22.57 0.04
N GLN A 130 -5.10 -23.85 -0.31
CA GLN A 130 -3.77 -24.48 -0.31
C GLN A 130 -2.86 -23.92 -1.40
N GLN A 131 -3.39 -23.67 -2.60
CA GLN A 131 -2.65 -23.03 -3.70
C GLN A 131 -2.16 -21.63 -3.29
N GLU A 132 -3.00 -20.84 -2.63
CA GLU A 132 -2.66 -19.50 -2.15
C GLU A 132 -1.53 -19.55 -1.12
N LYS A 133 -1.61 -20.51 -0.18
CA LYS A 133 -0.57 -20.71 0.85
C LYS A 133 0.80 -21.04 0.26
N HIS A 134 0.85 -21.73 -0.88
CA HIS A 134 2.10 -22.20 -1.49
C HIS A 134 2.62 -21.32 -2.64
N GLY A 135 1.74 -20.66 -3.38
CA GLY A 135 2.07 -19.91 -4.60
C GLY A 135 1.46 -18.51 -4.68
N GLY A 136 0.76 -18.06 -3.64
CA GLY A 136 0.07 -16.77 -3.61
C GLY A 136 -1.25 -16.77 -4.38
N THR A 137 -1.96 -15.65 -4.26
CA THR A 137 -3.36 -15.46 -4.70
C THR A 137 -3.56 -15.59 -6.20
N ALA A 138 -2.53 -15.28 -7.00
CA ALA A 138 -2.57 -15.41 -8.45
C ALA A 138 -2.77 -16.87 -8.91
N VAL A 139 -2.27 -17.83 -8.14
CA VAL A 139 -2.39 -19.27 -8.47
C VAL A 139 -3.75 -19.83 -8.02
N SER A 140 -4.31 -19.33 -6.91
CA SER A 140 -5.56 -19.83 -6.32
C SER A 140 -6.83 -19.36 -7.00
N ILE A 141 -6.81 -18.21 -7.69
CA ILE A 141 -8.01 -17.58 -8.25
C ILE A 141 -8.82 -18.51 -9.19
N LYS A 142 -8.15 -19.39 -9.93
CA LYS A 142 -8.82 -20.37 -10.81
C LYS A 142 -9.69 -21.33 -10.00
N ALA A 143 -9.18 -21.83 -8.88
CA ALA A 143 -9.90 -22.74 -8.01
C ALA A 143 -11.09 -22.06 -7.31
N PHE A 144 -10.92 -20.82 -6.83
CA PHE A 144 -12.02 -20.03 -6.26
C PHE A 144 -13.12 -19.71 -7.28
N LYS A 145 -12.76 -19.32 -8.52
CA LYS A 145 -13.73 -19.13 -9.61
C LYS A 145 -14.51 -20.43 -9.89
N LYS A 146 -13.83 -21.57 -9.86
CA LYS A 146 -14.48 -22.87 -10.07
C LYS A 146 -15.44 -23.23 -8.94
N ALA A 147 -15.06 -23.03 -7.68
CA ALA A 147 -15.93 -23.22 -6.53
C ALA A 147 -17.19 -22.32 -6.64
N ALA A 148 -17.00 -21.03 -6.89
CA ALA A 148 -18.09 -20.06 -7.04
C ALA A 148 -19.08 -20.43 -8.16
N SER A 149 -18.59 -21.03 -9.25
CA SER A 149 -19.46 -21.51 -10.35
C SER A 149 -20.31 -22.73 -9.99
N LEU A 150 -19.87 -23.53 -9.02
CA LEU A 150 -20.56 -24.74 -8.57
C LEU A 150 -21.57 -24.45 -7.45
N ASP A 151 -21.29 -23.44 -6.62
CA ASP A 151 -22.19 -22.99 -5.55
C ASP A 151 -22.16 -21.47 -5.38
N ALA A 152 -22.98 -20.78 -6.18
CA ALA A 152 -23.10 -19.33 -6.16
C ALA A 152 -23.75 -18.77 -4.88
N LYS A 153 -24.41 -19.61 -4.07
CA LYS A 153 -25.15 -19.20 -2.87
C LYS A 153 -24.38 -19.48 -1.58
N ASN A 154 -23.17 -20.01 -1.68
CA ASN A 154 -22.34 -20.23 -0.49
C ASN A 154 -21.59 -18.95 -0.14
N PRO A 155 -21.89 -18.30 1.01
CA PRO A 155 -21.27 -17.03 1.38
C PRO A 155 -19.75 -17.15 1.51
N VAL A 156 -19.24 -18.25 2.06
CA VAL A 156 -17.80 -18.43 2.29
C VAL A 156 -17.03 -18.56 0.97
N VAL A 157 -17.58 -19.32 0.01
CA VAL A 157 -16.96 -19.46 -1.32
C VAL A 157 -16.90 -18.12 -2.04
N GLN A 158 -17.99 -17.35 -2.01
CA GLN A 158 -18.04 -16.04 -2.66
C GLN A 158 -17.12 -15.02 -1.97
N LEU A 159 -17.01 -15.04 -0.64
CA LEU A 159 -16.08 -14.19 0.11
C LEU A 159 -14.62 -14.52 -0.21
N ASN A 160 -14.23 -15.79 -0.26
CA ASN A 160 -12.86 -16.17 -0.63
C ASN A 160 -12.51 -15.71 -2.06
N LEU A 161 -13.43 -15.83 -3.00
CA LEU A 161 -13.26 -15.28 -4.35
C LEU A 161 -13.12 -13.75 -4.32
N ALA A 162 -13.94 -13.06 -3.51
CA ALA A 162 -13.88 -11.61 -3.37
C ALA A 162 -12.56 -11.12 -2.77
N HIS A 163 -12.03 -11.81 -1.76
CA HIS A 163 -10.70 -11.55 -1.22
C HIS A 163 -9.61 -11.75 -2.29
N ALA A 164 -9.70 -12.81 -3.08
CA ALA A 164 -8.76 -13.04 -4.17
C ALA A 164 -8.82 -11.92 -5.23
N TYR A 165 -10.02 -11.44 -5.58
CA TYR A 165 -10.16 -10.30 -6.48
C TYR A 165 -9.60 -9.01 -5.89
N TRP A 166 -9.85 -8.75 -4.60
CA TRP A 166 -9.33 -7.59 -3.90
C TRP A 166 -7.81 -7.52 -3.93
N GLU A 167 -7.14 -8.60 -3.53
CA GLU A 167 -5.68 -8.67 -3.50
C GLU A 167 -5.06 -8.56 -4.91
N LEU A 168 -5.70 -9.14 -5.92
CA LEU A 168 -5.22 -9.10 -7.30
C LEU A 168 -5.63 -7.82 -8.05
N ARG A 169 -6.45 -6.96 -7.43
CA ARG A 169 -7.13 -5.83 -8.11
C ARG A 169 -7.84 -6.28 -9.40
N ASP A 170 -8.46 -7.46 -9.35
CA ASP A 170 -9.14 -8.05 -10.51
C ASP A 170 -10.40 -7.21 -10.84
N PRO A 171 -10.56 -6.75 -12.10
CA PRO A 171 -11.72 -5.95 -12.52
C PRO A 171 -13.06 -6.68 -12.40
N ALA A 172 -13.06 -8.00 -12.17
CA ALA A 172 -14.26 -8.77 -11.88
C ALA A 172 -14.89 -8.43 -10.51
N MET A 173 -14.19 -7.71 -9.62
CA MET A 173 -14.77 -7.18 -8.38
C MET A 173 -15.66 -5.96 -8.67
N THR A 174 -16.82 -6.22 -9.25
CA THR A 174 -17.78 -5.17 -9.60
C THR A 174 -18.61 -4.73 -8.40
N GLN A 175 -19.25 -3.57 -8.53
CA GLN A 175 -20.24 -3.10 -7.56
C GLN A 175 -21.36 -4.13 -7.37
N ASP A 176 -21.96 -4.63 -8.46
CA ASP A 176 -23.03 -5.65 -8.41
C ASP A 176 -22.59 -6.92 -7.66
N PHE A 177 -21.34 -7.36 -7.86
CA PHE A 177 -20.79 -8.52 -7.17
C PHE A 177 -20.69 -8.28 -5.66
N LEU A 178 -20.19 -7.12 -5.25
CA LEU A 178 -20.07 -6.74 -3.84
C LEU A 178 -21.44 -6.50 -3.19
N GLU A 179 -22.37 -5.86 -3.89
CA GLU A 179 -23.75 -5.67 -3.42
C GLU A 179 -24.45 -7.01 -3.20
N HIS A 180 -24.31 -7.97 -4.11
CA HIS A 180 -24.82 -9.33 -3.89
C HIS A 180 -24.20 -9.97 -2.64
N LEU A 181 -22.90 -9.77 -2.40
CA LEU A 181 -22.23 -10.27 -1.20
C LEU A 181 -22.75 -9.64 0.09
N THR A 182 -23.14 -8.36 0.10
CA THR A 182 -23.77 -7.74 1.28
C THR A 182 -25.09 -8.40 1.66
N VAL A 183 -25.80 -8.99 0.69
CA VAL A 183 -27.04 -9.75 0.94
C VAL A 183 -26.72 -11.17 1.39
N LEU A 184 -25.70 -11.80 0.77
CA LEU A 184 -25.34 -13.18 1.02
C LEU A 184 -24.64 -13.39 2.36
N ALA A 185 -23.86 -12.41 2.79
CA ALA A 185 -23.09 -12.41 4.03
C ALA A 185 -23.31 -11.10 4.80
N PRO A 186 -24.52 -10.87 5.36
CA PRO A 186 -24.93 -9.57 5.90
C PRO A 186 -24.18 -9.14 7.16
N GLU A 187 -23.51 -10.08 7.85
CA GLU A 187 -22.71 -9.80 9.05
C GLU A 187 -21.23 -9.51 8.72
N GLU A 188 -20.83 -9.62 7.45
CA GLU A 188 -19.44 -9.45 7.05
C GLU A 188 -19.12 -7.98 6.76
N PRO A 189 -18.06 -7.40 7.37
CA PRO A 189 -17.68 -6.01 7.13
C PRO A 189 -17.01 -5.81 5.75
N PHE A 190 -16.35 -6.85 5.24
CA PHE A 190 -15.48 -6.76 4.05
C PHE A 190 -16.21 -6.29 2.79
N PRO A 191 -17.39 -6.82 2.39
CA PRO A 191 -18.08 -6.34 1.18
C PRO A 191 -18.40 -4.84 1.23
N HIS A 192 -18.75 -4.32 2.42
CA HIS A 192 -19.01 -2.90 2.60
C HIS A 192 -17.72 -2.06 2.54
N LEU A 193 -16.63 -2.52 3.17
CA LEU A 193 -15.33 -1.86 3.02
C LEU A 193 -14.89 -1.82 1.55
N ALA A 194 -15.10 -2.90 0.81
CA ALA A 194 -14.73 -2.96 -0.59
C ALA A 194 -15.58 -2.03 -1.47
N LEU A 195 -16.89 -1.93 -1.19
CA LEU A 195 -17.77 -0.94 -1.83
C LEU A 195 -17.33 0.49 -1.52
N ALA A 196 -16.96 0.77 -0.27
CA ALA A 196 -16.48 2.10 0.11
C ALA A 196 -15.25 2.50 -0.71
N ASN A 197 -14.26 1.62 -0.86
CA ASN A 197 -13.10 1.87 -1.72
C ASN A 197 -13.48 2.12 -3.17
N LEU A 198 -14.39 1.32 -3.74
CA LEU A 198 -14.88 1.51 -5.09
C LEU A 198 -15.58 2.87 -5.27
N PHE A 199 -16.33 3.34 -4.27
CA PHE A 199 -16.94 4.67 -4.28
C PHE A 199 -15.91 5.80 -4.09
N GLN A 200 -14.87 5.60 -3.25
CA GLN A 200 -13.76 6.56 -3.09
C GLN A 200 -13.03 6.79 -4.41
N GLU A 201 -12.75 5.71 -5.15
CA GLU A 201 -12.09 5.75 -6.47
C GLU A 201 -12.92 6.48 -7.53
N ARG A 202 -14.26 6.47 -7.39
CA ARG A 202 -15.19 7.22 -8.24
C ARG A 202 -15.49 8.61 -7.71
N ASP A 203 -14.79 9.05 -6.66
CA ASP A 203 -14.98 10.33 -6.00
C ASP A 203 -16.40 10.52 -5.40
N GLN A 204 -17.12 9.43 -5.15
CA GLN A 204 -18.45 9.39 -4.53
C GLN A 204 -18.31 9.25 -3.00
N LEU A 205 -17.69 10.25 -2.37
CA LEU A 205 -17.28 10.19 -0.96
C LEU A 205 -18.45 9.97 0.03
N GLY A 206 -19.63 10.51 -0.28
CA GLY A 206 -20.83 10.28 0.55
C GLY A 206 -21.27 8.82 0.58
N GLU A 207 -21.31 8.14 -0.57
CA GLU A 207 -21.63 6.70 -0.64
C GLU A 207 -20.54 5.86 0.03
N ALA A 208 -19.26 6.26 -0.14
CA ALA A 208 -18.17 5.64 0.58
C ALA A 208 -18.34 5.72 2.10
N ALA A 209 -18.67 6.91 2.63
CA ALA A 209 -18.91 7.11 4.06
C ALA A 209 -20.05 6.22 4.58
N ARG A 210 -21.16 6.11 3.82
CA ARG A 210 -22.28 5.23 4.19
C ARG A 210 -21.85 3.76 4.28
N HIS A 211 -21.05 3.29 3.33
CA HIS A 211 -20.55 1.93 3.35
C HIS A 211 -19.53 1.69 4.47
N LEU A 212 -18.69 2.67 4.80
CA LEU A 212 -17.81 2.58 5.96
C LEU A 212 -18.60 2.48 7.28
N ASP A 213 -19.71 3.20 7.43
CA ASP A 213 -20.59 3.04 8.59
C ASP A 213 -21.14 1.61 8.70
N HIS A 214 -21.54 1.03 7.57
CA HIS A 214 -21.98 -0.37 7.53
C HIS A 214 -20.86 -1.35 7.90
N ALA A 215 -19.62 -1.10 7.44
CA ALA A 215 -18.46 -1.91 7.79
C ALA A 215 -18.11 -1.78 9.29
N ILE A 216 -18.14 -0.58 9.86
CA ILE A 216 -17.89 -0.33 11.29
C ILE A 216 -18.89 -1.10 12.16
N ALA A 217 -20.18 -1.07 11.80
CA ALA A 217 -21.22 -1.79 12.52
C ALA A 217 -21.00 -3.32 12.54
N ARG A 218 -20.19 -3.85 11.61
CA ARG A 218 -19.92 -5.28 11.39
C ARG A 218 -18.50 -5.71 11.76
N ALA A 219 -17.63 -4.78 12.15
CA ALA A 219 -16.22 -5.07 12.45
C ALA A 219 -16.03 -5.99 13.68
N GLY A 220 -17.10 -6.29 14.42
CA GLY A 220 -17.05 -7.19 15.56
C GLY A 220 -16.15 -6.65 16.68
N LYS A 221 -15.19 -7.46 17.15
CA LYS A 221 -14.23 -7.10 18.21
C LYS A 221 -12.80 -6.93 17.70
N ASP A 222 -12.60 -6.91 16.39
CA ASP A 222 -11.27 -6.71 15.82
C ASP A 222 -10.86 -5.24 16.00
N LEU A 223 -9.99 -5.00 16.99
CA LEU A 223 -9.51 -3.66 17.32
C LEU A 223 -8.69 -3.03 16.19
N ALA A 224 -7.96 -3.82 15.42
CA ALA A 224 -7.15 -3.31 14.31
C ALA A 224 -8.06 -2.86 13.17
N LEU A 225 -9.06 -3.67 12.82
CA LEU A 225 -10.07 -3.31 11.81
C LEU A 225 -10.90 -2.10 12.24
N GLN A 226 -11.32 -2.03 13.50
CA GLN A 226 -12.05 -0.88 14.03
C GLN A 226 -11.23 0.41 13.93
N SER A 227 -9.96 0.37 14.35
CA SER A 227 -9.05 1.52 14.26
C SER A 227 -8.88 1.98 12.80
N TYR A 228 -8.61 1.04 11.89
CA TYR A 228 -8.49 1.33 10.46
C TYR A 228 -9.76 1.99 9.90
N LEU A 229 -10.93 1.39 10.13
CA LEU A 229 -12.20 1.90 9.64
C LEU A 229 -12.51 3.29 10.20
N GLN A 230 -12.20 3.55 11.48
CA GLN A 230 -12.38 4.87 12.08
C GLN A 230 -11.51 5.93 11.40
N THR A 231 -10.22 5.64 11.18
CA THR A 231 -9.30 6.58 10.53
C THR A 231 -9.72 6.87 9.09
N VAL A 232 -10.04 5.83 8.30
CA VAL A 232 -10.48 6.00 6.91
C VAL A 232 -11.81 6.76 6.85
N THR A 233 -12.77 6.45 7.73
CA THR A 233 -14.07 7.15 7.78
C THR A 233 -13.92 8.63 8.14
N ALA A 234 -13.07 8.94 9.12
CA ALA A 234 -12.81 10.33 9.50
C ALA A 234 -12.21 11.10 8.32
N LYS A 235 -11.27 10.49 7.59
CA LYS A 235 -10.65 11.10 6.42
C LYS A 235 -11.63 11.30 5.27
N VAL A 236 -12.42 10.27 4.91
CA VAL A 236 -13.45 10.36 3.86
C VAL A 236 -14.46 11.47 4.16
N ARG A 237 -14.98 11.54 5.39
CA ARG A 237 -15.94 12.58 5.78
C ARG A 237 -15.34 13.98 5.81
N GLY A 238 -14.11 14.10 6.32
CA GLY A 238 -13.37 15.36 6.32
C GLY A 238 -13.18 15.89 4.89
N THR A 239 -12.79 15.01 3.97
CA THR A 239 -12.62 15.34 2.56
C THR A 239 -13.95 15.63 1.86
N GLU A 240 -15.00 14.84 2.11
CA GLU A 240 -16.34 15.13 1.57
C GLU A 240 -16.78 16.55 1.96
N GLN A 241 -16.66 16.90 3.24
CA GLN A 241 -17.06 18.20 3.75
C GLN A 241 -16.21 19.35 3.18
N SER A 242 -14.89 19.18 3.09
CA SER A 242 -13.99 20.22 2.60
C SER A 242 -14.14 20.43 1.10
N GLU A 243 -14.38 19.37 0.33
CA GLU A 243 -14.43 19.41 -1.13
C GLU A 243 -15.82 19.67 -1.70
N THR A 244 -16.90 19.60 -0.90
CA THR A 244 -18.30 19.77 -1.36
C THR A 244 -18.54 21.07 -2.16
N ARG A 245 -17.80 22.14 -1.84
CA ARG A 245 -17.96 23.46 -2.49
C ARG A 245 -17.02 23.69 -3.67
N LEU A 246 -16.09 22.77 -3.93
CA LEU A 246 -15.10 22.95 -4.98
C LEU A 246 -15.72 22.71 -6.35
N THR A 247 -15.25 23.49 -7.31
CA THR A 247 -15.53 23.26 -8.73
C THR A 247 -14.58 22.20 -9.27
N SER A 248 -15.06 21.36 -10.17
CA SER A 248 -14.27 20.29 -10.78
C SER A 248 -14.07 20.51 -12.28
N ARG A 249 -12.88 20.15 -12.78
CA ARG A 249 -12.57 20.09 -14.21
C ARG A 249 -11.84 18.78 -14.53
N GLY A 250 -12.35 18.04 -15.50
CA GLY A 250 -11.79 16.76 -15.92
C GLY A 250 -10.96 16.81 -17.20
N SER A 251 -10.07 15.83 -17.34
CA SER A 251 -9.34 15.41 -18.53
C SER A 251 -9.55 13.91 -18.74
N THR A 252 -8.67 13.22 -19.49
CA THR A 252 -8.82 11.78 -19.70
C THR A 252 -8.44 10.99 -18.45
N HIS A 253 -7.35 11.40 -17.79
CA HIS A 253 -6.76 10.65 -16.67
C HIS A 253 -6.84 11.39 -15.34
N PHE A 254 -7.20 12.68 -15.33
CA PHE A 254 -7.21 13.50 -14.11
C PHE A 254 -8.48 14.34 -13.97
N THR A 255 -8.88 14.58 -12.72
CA THR A 255 -9.90 15.57 -12.34
C THR A 255 -9.30 16.55 -11.35
N VAL A 256 -9.30 17.84 -11.67
CA VAL A 256 -8.84 18.91 -10.78
C VAL A 256 -10.02 19.55 -10.06
N LYS A 257 -9.98 19.62 -8.73
CA LYS A 257 -10.90 20.33 -7.85
C LYS A 257 -10.27 21.62 -7.33
N PHE A 258 -11.00 22.72 -7.36
CA PHE A 258 -10.48 24.05 -7.00
C PHE A 258 -11.60 25.01 -6.54
N ASP A 259 -11.23 26.10 -5.86
CA ASP A 259 -12.18 27.07 -5.31
C ASP A 259 -12.41 28.26 -6.26
N GLY A 260 -13.55 28.25 -6.94
CA GLY A 260 -14.03 29.38 -7.75
C GLY A 260 -13.17 29.76 -8.96
N ASP A 261 -13.40 30.96 -9.48
CA ASP A 261 -12.85 31.42 -10.77
C ASP A 261 -11.34 31.72 -10.72
N ALA A 262 -10.77 32.02 -9.55
CA ALA A 262 -9.37 32.44 -9.39
C ALA A 262 -8.38 31.35 -9.83
N ASP A 263 -8.72 30.08 -9.57
CA ASP A 263 -7.87 28.93 -9.88
C ASP A 263 -8.21 28.29 -11.23
N GLN A 264 -9.11 28.91 -12.01
CA GLN A 264 -9.54 28.35 -13.28
C GLN A 264 -8.41 28.22 -14.30
N THR A 265 -7.49 29.18 -14.34
CA THR A 265 -6.31 29.10 -15.22
C THR A 265 -5.29 28.08 -14.71
N THR A 266 -5.10 28.03 -13.38
CA THR A 266 -4.21 27.06 -12.74
C THR A 266 -4.67 25.63 -12.98
N SER A 267 -5.98 25.35 -12.90
CA SER A 267 -6.53 24.02 -13.19
C SER A 267 -6.25 23.55 -14.61
N VAL A 268 -6.24 24.43 -15.61
CA VAL A 268 -5.86 24.07 -17.00
C VAL A 268 -4.39 23.67 -17.05
N ALA A 269 -3.50 24.50 -16.49
CA ALA A 269 -2.06 24.23 -16.48
C ALA A 269 -1.73 22.92 -15.74
N VAL A 270 -2.42 22.64 -14.64
CA VAL A 270 -2.29 21.39 -13.89
C VAL A 270 -2.68 20.18 -14.75
N LEU A 271 -3.85 20.23 -15.41
CA LEU A 271 -4.30 19.15 -16.29
C LEU A 271 -3.35 18.92 -17.47
N GLU A 272 -2.89 20.00 -18.13
CA GLU A 272 -1.94 19.91 -19.24
C GLU A 272 -0.63 19.25 -18.79
N THR A 273 -0.10 19.67 -17.65
CA THR A 273 1.15 19.15 -17.10
C THR A 273 1.03 17.68 -16.70
N LEU A 274 -0.06 17.31 -16.03
CA LEU A 274 -0.29 15.93 -15.59
C LEU A 274 -0.58 14.98 -16.75
N GLU A 275 -1.30 15.42 -17.79
CA GLU A 275 -1.50 14.61 -18.99
C GLU A 275 -0.19 14.38 -19.76
N GLU A 276 0.73 15.35 -19.76
CA GLU A 276 2.08 15.16 -20.27
C GLU A 276 2.90 14.20 -19.39
N ALA A 277 2.87 14.40 -18.07
CA ALA A 277 3.50 13.51 -17.11
C ALA A 277 3.00 12.06 -17.24
N TYR A 278 1.70 11.86 -17.44
CA TYR A 278 1.08 10.55 -17.66
C TYR A 278 1.73 9.81 -18.82
N ARG A 279 1.91 10.49 -19.97
CA ARG A 279 2.55 9.88 -21.15
C ARG A 279 4.02 9.60 -20.91
N GLU A 280 4.77 10.59 -20.43
CA GLU A 280 6.23 10.50 -20.32
C GLU A 280 6.69 9.60 -19.18
N ILE A 281 6.18 9.83 -17.98
CA ILE A 281 6.53 9.07 -16.78
C ILE A 281 5.93 7.68 -16.89
N GLY A 282 4.68 7.54 -17.34
CA GLY A 282 4.05 6.24 -17.55
C GLY A 282 4.85 5.36 -18.54
N GLN A 283 5.40 5.94 -19.62
CA GLN A 283 6.27 5.21 -20.54
C GLN A 283 7.61 4.81 -19.91
N LYS A 284 8.29 5.72 -19.20
CA LYS A 284 9.58 5.43 -18.54
C LYS A 284 9.41 4.37 -17.44
N PHE A 285 8.38 4.54 -16.64
CA PHE A 285 8.06 3.69 -15.51
C PHE A 285 7.53 2.33 -15.98
N GLY A 286 6.72 2.28 -17.05
CA GLY A 286 6.16 1.07 -17.64
C GLY A 286 4.82 0.65 -17.02
N HIS A 287 4.12 1.58 -16.36
CA HIS A 287 2.81 1.37 -15.77
C HIS A 287 1.95 2.61 -15.97
N PHE A 288 0.66 2.40 -16.22
CA PHE A 288 -0.32 3.44 -16.50
C PHE A 288 -1.55 3.23 -15.61
N PRO A 289 -1.89 4.19 -14.73
CA PRO A 289 -3.08 4.09 -13.90
C PRO A 289 -4.31 4.01 -14.78
N SER A 290 -5.18 3.05 -14.49
CA SER A 290 -6.45 2.88 -15.20
C SER A 290 -7.56 3.76 -14.63
N LYS A 291 -7.39 4.23 -13.38
CA LYS A 291 -8.36 5.04 -12.65
C LYS A 291 -8.00 6.51 -12.77
N THR A 292 -9.03 7.36 -12.83
CA THR A 292 -8.84 8.81 -12.83
C THR A 292 -8.28 9.27 -11.49
N ILE A 293 -7.22 10.09 -11.52
CA ILE A 293 -6.61 10.64 -10.29
C ILE A 293 -7.23 12.01 -10.00
N VAL A 294 -7.68 12.20 -8.76
CA VAL A 294 -8.22 13.48 -8.31
C VAL A 294 -7.08 14.36 -7.80
N VAL A 295 -7.06 15.61 -8.23
CA VAL A 295 -6.08 16.63 -7.82
C VAL A 295 -6.83 17.78 -7.17
N VAL A 296 -6.41 18.20 -5.99
CA VAL A 296 -7.09 19.22 -5.19
C VAL A 296 -6.17 20.42 -5.02
N LEU A 297 -6.62 21.57 -5.52
CA LEU A 297 -5.92 22.83 -5.41
C LEU A 297 -6.28 23.50 -4.08
N HIS A 298 -5.25 23.87 -3.31
CA HIS A 298 -5.38 24.56 -2.04
C HIS A 298 -4.75 25.95 -2.14
N SER A 299 -5.24 26.91 -1.36
CA SER A 299 -4.45 28.11 -1.10
C SER A 299 -3.23 27.75 -0.24
N LYS A 300 -2.14 28.53 -0.34
CA LYS A 300 -0.90 28.23 0.39
C LYS A 300 -1.12 28.18 1.91
N SER A 301 -2.01 29.01 2.44
CA SER A 301 -2.33 29.04 3.87
C SER A 301 -3.18 27.84 4.34
N LEU A 302 -3.91 27.21 3.41
CA LEU A 302 -4.80 26.09 3.73
C LEU A 302 -4.16 24.72 3.44
N PHE A 303 -3.13 24.65 2.60
CA PHE A 303 -2.51 23.39 2.21
C PHE A 303 -2.04 22.56 3.41
N GLN A 304 -1.19 23.09 4.29
CA GLN A 304 -0.69 22.34 5.45
C GLN A 304 -1.82 21.99 6.44
N SER A 305 -2.76 22.91 6.67
CA SER A 305 -3.87 22.65 7.62
C SER A 305 -4.89 21.64 7.08
N ALA A 306 -5.08 21.58 5.75
CA ALA A 306 -5.98 20.62 5.10
C ALA A 306 -5.36 19.22 4.97
N THR A 307 -4.04 19.13 4.80
CA THR A 307 -3.34 17.87 4.55
C THR A 307 -2.67 17.27 5.78
N GLY A 308 -2.36 18.09 6.78
CA GLY A 308 -1.48 17.70 7.90
C GLY A 308 0.01 17.63 7.50
N SER A 309 0.37 18.07 6.29
CA SER A 309 1.74 17.95 5.80
C SER A 309 2.72 18.83 6.59
N PRO A 310 4.01 18.44 6.68
CA PRO A 310 5.05 19.32 7.17
C PRO A 310 5.13 20.64 6.38
N VAL A 311 5.67 21.68 7.02
CA VAL A 311 5.78 23.02 6.43
C VAL A 311 6.67 23.05 5.17
N TRP A 312 7.60 22.11 5.06
CA TRP A 312 8.52 21.98 3.92
C TRP A 312 7.90 21.27 2.70
N ALA A 313 6.71 20.66 2.84
CA ALA A 313 6.07 19.95 1.73
C ALA A 313 5.48 20.94 0.72
N ASP A 314 5.89 20.80 -0.55
CA ASP A 314 5.41 21.61 -1.68
C ASP A 314 4.25 20.96 -2.45
N GLY A 315 3.94 19.70 -2.13
CA GLY A 315 2.86 18.88 -2.66
C GLY A 315 2.63 17.70 -1.73
N LEU A 316 1.51 16.99 -1.90
CA LEU A 316 1.27 15.75 -1.17
C LEU A 316 0.35 14.81 -1.96
N PHE A 317 0.82 13.59 -2.19
CA PHE A 317 -0.04 12.48 -2.54
C PHE A 317 -0.61 11.84 -1.27
N ASP A 318 -1.93 11.85 -1.13
CA ASP A 318 -2.66 11.13 -0.09
C ASP A 318 -2.91 9.67 -0.52
N PRO A 319 -2.20 8.68 0.06
CA PRO A 319 -2.40 7.27 -0.30
C PRO A 319 -3.72 6.69 0.21
N VAL A 320 -4.38 7.32 1.19
CA VAL A 320 -5.64 6.80 1.74
C VAL A 320 -6.79 7.03 0.76
N LEU A 321 -6.83 8.20 0.12
CA LEU A 321 -7.87 8.55 -0.83
C LEU A 321 -7.38 8.53 -2.29
N GLY A 322 -6.08 8.41 -2.54
CA GLY A 322 -5.50 8.46 -3.87
C GLY A 322 -5.61 9.84 -4.53
N ARG A 323 -5.36 10.91 -3.74
CA ARG A 323 -5.48 12.31 -4.18
C ARG A 323 -4.14 13.01 -4.22
N ILE A 324 -3.92 13.85 -5.21
CA ILE A 324 -2.79 14.78 -5.23
C ILE A 324 -3.27 16.13 -4.68
N HIS A 325 -2.60 16.65 -3.66
CA HIS A 325 -2.87 17.96 -3.08
C HIS A 325 -1.76 18.93 -3.47
N VAL A 326 -2.12 20.11 -3.97
CA VAL A 326 -1.15 21.10 -4.48
C VAL A 326 -1.50 22.49 -3.97
N PRO A 327 -0.55 23.27 -3.42
CA PRO A 327 -0.74 24.69 -3.18
C PRO A 327 -0.75 25.44 -4.53
N ALA A 328 -1.89 26.02 -4.89
CA ALA A 328 -2.13 26.64 -6.19
C ALA A 328 -1.90 28.16 -6.24
N GLN A 329 -1.86 28.83 -5.08
CA GLN A 329 -1.69 30.27 -5.01
C GLN A 329 -0.33 30.71 -5.59
N ASP A 330 -0.35 31.59 -6.57
CA ASP A 330 0.83 32.04 -7.35
C ASP A 330 1.59 30.92 -8.08
N ALA A 331 1.03 29.71 -8.20
CA ALA A 331 1.69 28.58 -8.85
C ALA A 331 2.02 28.84 -10.33
N LEU A 332 1.26 29.71 -11.00
CA LEU A 332 1.52 30.11 -12.38
C LEU A 332 2.68 31.11 -12.52
N ALA A 333 3.11 31.75 -11.43
CA ALA A 333 4.28 32.63 -11.44
C ALA A 333 5.58 31.82 -11.63
N ASP A 334 5.61 30.58 -11.16
CA ASP A 334 6.70 29.62 -11.39
C ASP A 334 6.16 28.29 -11.94
N ARG A 335 5.95 28.26 -13.25
CA ARG A 335 5.46 27.05 -13.95
C ARG A 335 6.45 25.89 -13.89
N ALA A 336 7.74 26.15 -13.74
CA ALA A 336 8.74 25.09 -13.63
C ALA A 336 8.63 24.40 -12.27
N TRP A 337 8.47 25.16 -11.19
CA TRP A 337 8.14 24.62 -9.88
C TRP A 337 6.84 23.82 -9.90
N LEU A 338 5.75 24.36 -10.45
CA LEU A 338 4.46 23.66 -10.51
C LEU A 338 4.57 22.34 -11.26
N SER A 339 5.26 22.34 -12.42
CA SER A 339 5.48 21.12 -13.21
C SER A 339 6.25 20.07 -12.41
N ARG A 340 7.35 20.47 -11.76
CA ARG A 340 8.18 19.59 -10.95
C ARG A 340 7.41 18.94 -9.80
N VAL A 341 6.63 19.72 -9.05
CA VAL A 341 5.78 19.21 -7.96
C VAL A 341 4.73 18.23 -8.49
N LEU A 342 3.96 18.62 -9.52
CA LEU A 342 2.93 17.75 -10.09
C LEU A 342 3.47 16.42 -10.60
N ARG A 343 4.64 16.46 -11.25
CA ARG A 343 5.32 15.27 -11.78
C ARG A 343 5.83 14.39 -10.65
N HIS A 344 6.36 14.98 -9.57
CA HIS A 344 6.76 14.25 -8.36
C HIS A 344 5.56 13.54 -7.72
N GLU A 345 4.47 14.26 -7.44
CA GLU A 345 3.27 13.67 -6.83
C GLU A 345 2.60 12.63 -7.73
N PHE A 346 2.70 12.77 -9.05
CA PHE A 346 2.21 11.76 -9.98
C PHE A 346 3.01 10.45 -9.90
N VAL A 347 4.32 10.48 -9.61
CA VAL A 347 5.10 9.26 -9.38
C VAL A 347 4.64 8.53 -8.12
N HIS A 348 4.32 9.26 -7.04
CA HIS A 348 3.71 8.67 -5.85
C HIS A 348 2.38 7.99 -6.20
N ALA A 349 1.53 8.64 -7.00
CA ALA A 349 0.28 8.06 -7.48
C ALA A 349 0.50 6.78 -8.33
N LEU A 350 1.52 6.75 -9.19
CA LEU A 350 1.90 5.58 -9.98
C LEU A 350 2.33 4.41 -9.10
N LEU A 351 3.21 4.67 -8.13
CA LEU A 351 3.71 3.66 -7.20
C LEU A 351 2.56 3.11 -6.36
N HIS A 352 1.68 3.98 -5.85
CA HIS A 352 0.51 3.57 -5.10
C HIS A 352 -0.49 2.76 -5.95
N ASP A 353 -0.74 3.13 -7.21
CA ASP A 353 -1.64 2.36 -8.07
C ASP A 353 -1.08 0.96 -8.39
N GLN A 354 0.22 0.86 -8.68
CA GLN A 354 0.88 -0.41 -9.02
C GLN A 354 0.99 -1.35 -7.83
N LEU A 355 1.34 -0.82 -6.65
CA LEU A 355 1.68 -1.60 -5.46
C LEU A 355 0.49 -1.75 -4.49
N GLY A 356 -0.46 -0.82 -4.57
CA GLY A 356 -1.65 -0.74 -3.75
C GLY A 356 -1.46 -0.07 -2.39
N SER A 357 -2.55 0.02 -1.63
CA SER A 357 -2.63 0.60 -0.28
C SER A 357 -1.92 -0.23 0.80
N VAL A 358 -1.29 -1.34 0.41
CA VAL A 358 -0.61 -2.25 1.31
C VAL A 358 0.66 -1.56 1.80
N GLY A 359 0.52 -0.95 2.98
CA GLY A 359 1.51 -0.10 3.62
C GLY A 359 2.93 -0.67 3.60
N SER A 360 3.89 0.24 3.46
CA SER A 360 5.33 0.03 3.67
C SER A 360 6.03 -1.00 2.77
N ALA A 361 5.46 -1.40 1.63
CA ALA A 361 6.18 -2.29 0.71
C ALA A 361 7.42 -1.61 0.11
N VAL A 362 7.33 -0.30 -0.17
CA VAL A 362 8.45 0.50 -0.68
C VAL A 362 9.05 1.32 0.45
N PRO A 363 10.34 1.15 0.75
CA PRO A 363 11.06 2.03 1.66
C PRO A 363 10.99 3.49 1.22
N THR A 364 10.83 4.41 2.17
CA THR A 364 10.62 5.85 1.88
C THR A 364 11.69 6.43 0.96
N TRP A 365 12.98 6.13 1.18
CA TRP A 365 14.05 6.59 0.30
C TRP A 365 13.88 6.14 -1.16
N LEU A 366 13.37 4.93 -1.41
CA LEU A 366 13.18 4.42 -2.76
C LEU A 366 11.96 5.10 -3.40
N ASN A 367 10.89 5.30 -2.62
CA ASN A 367 9.70 6.00 -3.07
C ASN A 367 10.03 7.44 -3.47
N GLU A 368 10.63 8.20 -2.55
CA GLU A 368 10.99 9.60 -2.77
C GLU A 368 12.08 9.77 -3.82
N GLY A 369 13.08 8.88 -3.84
CA GLY A 369 14.13 8.90 -4.86
C GLY A 369 13.59 8.66 -6.27
N LEU A 370 12.61 7.75 -6.44
CA LEU A 370 11.94 7.54 -7.72
C LEU A 370 11.10 8.74 -8.12
N ALA A 371 10.36 9.33 -7.19
CA ALA A 371 9.58 10.54 -7.45
C ALA A 371 10.46 11.71 -7.89
N MET A 372 11.61 11.88 -7.24
CA MET A 372 12.61 12.88 -7.63
C MET A 372 13.21 12.61 -9.01
N GLU A 373 13.75 11.42 -9.25
CA GLU A 373 14.47 11.08 -10.49
C GLU A 373 13.53 11.08 -11.71
N LEU A 374 12.30 10.58 -11.57
CA LEU A 374 11.35 10.48 -12.69
C LEU A 374 10.61 11.79 -12.98
N SER A 375 10.56 12.73 -12.03
CA SER A 375 9.95 14.05 -12.24
C SER A 375 10.64 14.86 -13.36
N GLY A 376 11.90 14.54 -13.69
CA GLY A 376 12.58 14.95 -14.92
C GLY A 376 13.39 16.24 -14.83
N ASP A 377 13.07 17.13 -13.89
CA ASP A 377 13.86 18.34 -13.66
C ASP A 377 14.89 18.10 -12.56
N ARG A 378 16.17 18.40 -12.83
CA ARG A 378 17.17 18.50 -11.77
C ARG A 378 16.75 19.63 -10.86
N TRP A 379 16.45 19.33 -9.60
CA TRP A 379 16.20 20.41 -8.64
C TRP A 379 17.53 21.16 -8.50
N SER A 380 17.56 22.42 -8.92
CA SER A 380 18.77 23.26 -9.00
C SER A 380 19.52 23.34 -7.67
N ASP A 381 18.79 23.23 -6.58
CA ASP A 381 19.33 23.27 -5.22
C ASP A 381 20.11 21.98 -4.90
N LEU A 382 19.82 20.85 -5.57
CA LEU A 382 20.54 19.58 -5.35
C LEU A 382 22.01 19.68 -5.76
N GLU A 383 22.31 20.27 -6.93
CA GLU A 383 23.69 20.40 -7.38
C GLU A 383 24.52 21.33 -6.50
N GLN A 384 23.88 22.29 -5.83
CA GLN A 384 24.54 23.25 -4.95
C GLN A 384 24.71 22.69 -3.53
N ILE A 385 23.76 21.89 -3.04
CA ILE A 385 23.82 21.29 -1.70
C ILE A 385 24.71 20.04 -1.70
N MET A 386 24.73 19.24 -2.77
CA MET A 386 25.68 18.11 -2.90
C MET A 386 27.17 18.56 -2.89
N LYS A 387 27.43 19.86 -3.13
CA LYS A 387 28.76 20.47 -3.03
C LYS A 387 29.13 20.91 -1.61
N GLN A 388 28.20 20.89 -0.66
CA GLN A 388 28.45 21.19 0.75
C GLN A 388 28.87 19.91 1.50
N ASP A 389 29.55 20.06 2.64
CA ASP A 389 29.87 18.94 3.53
C ASP A 389 28.59 18.48 4.26
N PHE A 390 28.07 17.30 3.94
CA PHE A 390 27.00 16.64 4.69
C PHE A 390 27.40 15.23 5.09
N THR A 391 26.84 14.76 6.21
CA THR A 391 27.08 13.39 6.69
C THR A 391 26.01 12.48 6.10
N LEU A 392 26.44 11.44 5.37
CA LEU A 392 25.53 10.48 4.77
C LEU A 392 24.70 9.73 5.83
N ILE A 393 23.41 9.57 5.57
CA ILE A 393 22.50 8.75 6.36
C ILE A 393 22.49 7.34 5.74
N PRO A 394 22.67 6.27 6.53
CA PRO A 394 22.53 4.92 5.98
C PRO A 394 21.14 4.72 5.37
N LEU A 395 21.04 4.21 4.14
CA LEU A 395 19.75 3.97 3.47
C LEU A 395 18.75 3.16 4.32
N PRO A 396 19.16 2.13 5.09
CA PRO A 396 18.26 1.43 6.02
C PRO A 396 17.63 2.33 7.10
N ALA A 397 18.25 3.46 7.45
CA ALA A 397 17.69 4.44 8.37
C ALA A 397 16.69 5.41 7.70
N LEU A 398 16.66 5.44 6.36
CA LEU A 398 15.75 6.24 5.53
C LEU A 398 14.54 5.45 5.04
N GLU A 399 14.30 4.22 5.52
CA GLU A 399 13.13 3.42 5.12
C GLU A 399 11.84 3.79 5.85
N GLY A 400 11.97 4.48 6.99
CA GLY A 400 10.84 4.87 7.84
C GLY A 400 10.23 6.22 7.47
N ASP A 401 9.36 6.71 8.34
CA ASP A 401 8.68 8.00 8.17
C ASP A 401 9.65 9.19 8.28
N TRP A 402 9.45 10.19 7.41
CA TRP A 402 10.21 11.43 7.33
C TRP A 402 9.45 12.64 7.88
N GLY A 403 8.18 12.50 8.25
CA GLY A 403 7.34 13.60 8.74
C GLY A 403 7.90 14.33 9.97
N GLY A 404 8.67 13.63 10.80
CA GLY A 404 9.33 14.19 11.99
C GLY A 404 10.69 14.85 11.75
N LEU A 405 11.20 14.89 10.52
CA LEU A 405 12.51 15.47 10.21
C LEU A 405 12.49 17.01 10.22
N SER A 406 13.62 17.61 10.60
CA SER A 406 13.86 19.03 10.36
C SER A 406 13.99 19.30 8.85
N SER A 407 13.78 20.55 8.42
CA SER A 407 13.90 20.92 6.99
C SER A 407 15.27 20.56 6.40
N ASP A 408 16.35 20.74 7.17
CA ASP A 408 17.71 20.42 6.72
C ASP A 408 17.92 18.90 6.60
N ALA A 409 17.46 18.13 7.60
CA ALA A 409 17.56 16.67 7.59
C ALA A 409 16.71 16.05 6.47
N ALA A 410 15.50 16.57 6.24
CA ALA A 410 14.65 16.17 5.13
C ALA A 410 15.35 16.44 3.79
N THR A 411 15.95 17.62 3.62
CA THR A 411 16.69 17.96 2.40
C THR A 411 17.81 16.96 2.11
N VAL A 412 18.60 16.59 3.11
CA VAL A 412 19.66 15.56 3.00
C VAL A 412 19.06 14.20 2.64
N ALA A 413 17.97 13.78 3.29
CA ALA A 413 17.30 12.52 2.99
C ALA A 413 16.80 12.44 1.52
N TYR A 414 16.19 13.52 1.01
CA TYR A 414 15.75 13.61 -0.39
C TYR A 414 16.93 13.57 -1.37
N LEU A 415 18.04 14.25 -1.05
CA LEU A 415 19.26 14.23 -1.86
C LEU A 415 19.87 12.84 -1.98
N GLU A 416 19.98 12.15 -0.84
CA GLU A 416 20.54 10.80 -0.77
C GLU A 416 19.64 9.79 -1.48
N ALA A 417 18.34 9.86 -1.24
CA ALA A 417 17.34 9.05 -1.91
C ALA A 417 17.40 9.19 -3.43
N ASN A 418 17.39 10.44 -3.93
CA ASN A 418 17.50 10.73 -5.35
C ASN A 418 18.82 10.18 -5.93
N SER A 419 19.96 10.47 -5.29
CA SER A 419 21.27 9.99 -5.75
C SER A 419 21.37 8.46 -5.78
N ALA A 420 20.84 7.77 -4.76
CA ALA A 420 20.82 6.32 -4.69
C ALA A 420 19.94 5.72 -5.79
N VAL A 421 18.77 6.31 -6.05
CA VAL A 421 17.88 5.87 -7.14
C VAL A 421 18.45 6.18 -8.51
N HIS A 422 19.10 7.33 -8.70
CA HIS A 422 19.83 7.65 -9.91
C HIS A 422 20.91 6.60 -10.19
N TYR A 423 21.71 6.24 -9.18
CA TYR A 423 22.69 5.15 -9.30
C TYR A 423 22.03 3.80 -9.62
N LEU A 424 20.91 3.47 -8.99
CA LEU A 424 20.16 2.25 -9.27
C LEU A 424 19.71 2.19 -10.74
N ILE A 425 19.17 3.29 -11.26
CA ILE A 425 18.67 3.38 -12.64
C ILE A 425 19.81 3.41 -13.65
N ASP A 426 20.88 4.18 -13.41
CA ASP A 426 22.04 4.27 -14.31
C ASP A 426 22.74 2.91 -14.46
N ARG A 427 22.90 2.16 -13.36
CA ARG A 427 23.66 0.91 -13.37
C ARG A 427 22.85 -0.31 -13.77
N PHE A 428 21.57 -0.36 -13.41
CA PHE A 428 20.73 -1.56 -13.60
C PHE A 428 19.54 -1.33 -14.54
N GLY A 429 19.22 -0.08 -14.86
CA GLY A 429 18.11 0.28 -15.73
C GLY A 429 16.74 0.19 -15.08
N MET A 430 15.77 0.90 -15.65
CA MET A 430 14.37 0.91 -15.18
C MET A 430 13.69 -0.46 -15.21
N SER A 431 14.15 -1.40 -16.06
CA SER A 431 13.61 -2.76 -16.05
C SER A 431 13.88 -3.46 -14.72
N GLN A 432 15.08 -3.29 -14.17
CA GLN A 432 15.44 -3.97 -12.92
C GLN A 432 14.77 -3.30 -11.71
N VAL A 433 14.56 -1.99 -11.77
CA VAL A 433 13.73 -1.26 -10.80
C VAL A 433 12.30 -1.83 -10.79
N ARG A 434 11.68 -2.04 -11.96
CA ARG A 434 10.35 -2.66 -12.01
C ARG A 434 10.31 -4.05 -11.39
N GLU A 435 11.29 -4.90 -11.65
CA GLU A 435 11.36 -6.22 -11.03
C GLU A 435 11.51 -6.15 -9.50
N LEU A 436 12.27 -5.18 -8.99
CA LEU A 436 12.32 -4.91 -7.55
C LEU A 436 10.94 -4.54 -7.01
N LEU A 437 10.24 -3.61 -7.66
CA LEU A 437 8.89 -3.21 -7.26
C LEU A 437 7.89 -4.38 -7.29
N VAL A 438 8.01 -5.30 -8.25
CA VAL A 438 7.21 -6.55 -8.30
C VAL A 438 7.48 -7.42 -7.07
N GLN A 439 8.74 -7.59 -6.65
CA GLN A 439 9.07 -8.34 -5.44
C GLN A 439 8.56 -7.66 -4.16
N LEU A 440 8.64 -6.33 -4.08
CA LEU A 440 8.10 -5.56 -2.97
C LEU A 440 6.57 -5.68 -2.90
N LYS A 441 5.88 -5.65 -4.05
CA LYS A 441 4.44 -5.94 -4.13
C LYS A 441 4.09 -7.32 -3.58
N ALA A 442 4.95 -8.31 -3.82
CA ALA A 442 4.85 -9.64 -3.25
C ALA A 442 5.28 -9.73 -1.77
N ARG A 443 5.51 -8.59 -1.11
CA ARG A 443 5.91 -8.43 0.30
C ARG A 443 7.26 -9.03 0.63
N GLN A 444 8.13 -9.17 -0.36
CA GLN A 444 9.52 -9.53 -0.10
C GLN A 444 10.26 -8.33 0.51
N ALA A 445 11.10 -8.57 1.52
CA ALA A 445 11.95 -7.52 2.09
C ALA A 445 12.90 -6.96 1.01
N LEU A 446 13.15 -5.65 1.03
CA LEU A 446 14.00 -4.98 0.05
C LEU A 446 15.38 -5.64 -0.08
N SER A 447 16.01 -6.02 1.04
CA SER A 447 17.32 -6.69 1.03
C SER A 447 17.31 -8.00 0.21
N THR A 448 16.26 -8.81 0.35
CA THR A 448 16.10 -10.05 -0.40
C THR A 448 15.74 -9.78 -1.86
N ALA A 449 14.91 -8.76 -2.13
CA ALA A 449 14.61 -8.32 -3.48
C ALA A 449 15.89 -7.87 -4.20
N MET A 450 16.72 -7.03 -3.57
CA MET A 450 18.02 -6.59 -4.11
C MET A 450 18.97 -7.76 -4.36
N GLN A 451 19.04 -8.71 -3.43
CA GLN A 451 19.89 -9.89 -3.61
C GLN A 451 19.45 -10.75 -4.80
N SER A 452 18.14 -10.91 -5.01
CA SER A 452 17.61 -11.72 -6.13
C SER A 452 17.67 -10.99 -7.47
N GLN A 453 17.39 -9.69 -7.49
CA GLN A 453 17.24 -8.90 -8.72
C GLN A 453 18.52 -8.21 -9.16
N LEU A 454 19.34 -7.74 -8.21
CA LEU A 454 20.60 -7.01 -8.49
C LEU A 454 21.84 -7.87 -8.31
N SER A 455 21.69 -9.08 -7.72
CA SER A 455 22.81 -9.90 -7.26
C SER A 455 23.74 -9.18 -6.27
N LEU A 456 23.20 -8.22 -5.51
CA LEU A 456 23.90 -7.46 -4.48
C LEU A 456 23.16 -7.54 -3.16
N SER A 457 23.91 -7.65 -2.06
CA SER A 457 23.36 -7.33 -0.76
C SER A 457 23.04 -5.83 -0.67
N TYR A 458 22.19 -5.45 0.27
CA TYR A 458 21.87 -4.05 0.51
C TYR A 458 23.14 -3.24 0.84
N GLU A 459 23.99 -3.77 1.71
CA GLU A 459 25.24 -3.13 2.13
C GLU A 459 26.21 -2.97 0.95
N GLN A 460 26.26 -3.96 0.05
CA GLN A 460 27.07 -3.88 -1.17
C GLN A 460 26.56 -2.81 -2.13
N PHE A 461 25.23 -2.69 -2.28
CA PHE A 461 24.65 -1.62 -3.07
C PHE A 461 24.99 -0.26 -2.47
N GLN A 462 24.75 -0.06 -1.17
CA GLN A 462 25.04 1.19 -0.47
C GLN A 462 26.52 1.57 -0.63
N SER A 463 27.45 0.66 -0.30
CA SER A 463 28.89 0.93 -0.40
C SER A 463 29.34 1.26 -1.82
N ARG A 464 28.75 0.62 -2.85
CA ARG A 464 29.09 0.91 -4.24
C ARG A 464 28.52 2.25 -4.69
N TRP A 465 27.29 2.59 -4.31
CA TRP A 465 26.71 3.89 -4.56
C TRP A 465 27.54 5.01 -3.91
N GLU A 466 27.86 4.87 -2.62
CA GLU A 466 28.70 5.83 -1.87
C GLU A 466 30.06 6.06 -2.56
N SER A 467 30.65 5.01 -3.15
CA SER A 467 31.91 5.12 -3.88
C SER A 467 31.85 5.94 -5.18
N GLN A 468 30.64 6.16 -5.72
CA GLN A 468 30.41 6.99 -6.91
C GLN A 468 30.10 8.45 -6.57
N LEU A 469 29.81 8.76 -5.31
CA LEU A 469 29.64 10.15 -4.89
C LEU A 469 30.97 10.89 -5.07
N PRO A 470 30.98 12.16 -5.52
CA PRO A 470 32.20 12.94 -5.62
C PRO A 470 32.99 12.85 -4.32
N HIS A 471 34.25 12.41 -4.39
CA HIS A 471 35.10 12.30 -3.20
C HIS A 471 35.25 13.68 -2.54
N HIS A 472 34.60 13.86 -1.40
CA HIS A 472 34.99 14.87 -0.42
C HIS A 472 36.17 14.29 0.34
N GLU A 473 37.39 14.54 -0.14
CA GLU A 473 38.59 14.30 0.65
C GLU A 473 38.43 15.08 1.96
N LYS A 474 38.30 14.37 3.08
CA LYS A 474 38.51 14.93 4.41
C LYS A 474 39.94 15.46 4.45
N ASN A 475 40.10 16.75 4.20
CA ASN A 475 41.36 17.43 4.43
C ASN A 475 41.64 17.42 5.94
N GLY A 476 42.54 16.54 6.36
CA GLY A 476 43.42 16.69 7.54
C GLY A 476 42.78 16.54 8.92
#